data_AF-F3KDC0-F1
#
_entry.id   AF-F3KDC0-F1
#
_cell.length_a   1.000
_cell.length_b   1.000
_cell.length_c   1.000
_cell.angle_alpha   90.00
_cell.angle_beta   90.00
_cell.angle_gamma   90.00
#
_symmetry.space_group_name_H-M   'P 1'
#
loop_
_entity.id
_entity.type
_entity.pdbx_description
1 polymer ?
#
loop_
_entity_poly.entity_id
_entity_poly.type
_entity_poly.pdbx_seq_one_letter_code
_entity_poly.pdbx_strand_id
1 'polypeptide(L)' 'MQAIGHPILGDEFYANPDALAAAEQLQLHAAELGFKHPVSHESRVFTCEPPFKV' A
#
# COMPACT_ATOMS: atom_id res chain seq x y z
N MET A 1 0.32 -9.88 -2.72
CA MET A 1 -0.17 -10.32 -4.05
C MET A 1 0.76 -11.37 -4.69
N GLN A 2 2.04 -11.48 -4.30
CA GLN A 2 2.95 -12.54 -4.77
C GLN A 2 2.40 -13.97 -4.55
N ALA A 3 1.86 -14.27 -3.36
CA ALA A 3 1.26 -15.58 -3.07
C ALA A 3 0.08 -15.95 -3.99
N ILE A 4 -0.54 -14.96 -4.65
CA ILE A 4 -1.58 -15.17 -5.66
C ILE A 4 -1.06 -14.95 -7.08
N GLY A 5 0.26 -14.94 -7.28
CA GLY A 5 0.90 -14.85 -8.60
C GLY A 5 1.16 -13.44 -9.13
N HIS A 6 0.87 -12.39 -8.37
CA HIS A 6 0.97 -11.00 -8.83
C HIS A 6 1.83 -10.15 -7.88
N PRO A 7 3.17 -10.16 -7.96
CA PRO A 7 3.97 -9.34 -7.03
C PRO A 7 3.62 -7.84 -7.13
N ILE A 8 3.82 -7.11 -6.02
CA ILE A 8 3.69 -5.65 -6.02
C ILE A 8 4.91 -5.05 -6.73
N LEU A 9 4.70 -3.97 -7.49
CA LEU A 9 5.79 -3.32 -8.22
C LEU A 9 6.77 -2.65 -7.25
N GLY A 10 8.06 -2.77 -7.52
CA GLY A 10 9.12 -2.23 -6.67
C GLY A 10 9.30 -2.96 -5.33
N ASP A 11 8.75 -4.16 -5.16
CA ASP A 11 8.91 -4.97 -3.94
C ASP A 11 10.26 -5.71 -3.92
N GLU A 12 11.21 -5.19 -3.14
CA GLU A 12 12.59 -5.72 -3.05
C GLU A 12 12.68 -7.16 -2.49
N PHE A 13 11.66 -7.64 -1.78
CA PHE A 13 11.69 -8.96 -1.14
C PHE A 13 10.99 -10.04 -1.96
N TYR A 14 9.88 -9.67 -2.61
CA TYR A 14 8.93 -10.64 -3.17
C TYR A 14 8.71 -10.48 -4.68
N ALA A 15 9.14 -9.39 -5.31
CA ALA A 15 8.98 -9.21 -6.74
C ALA A 15 9.95 -10.07 -7.56
N ASN A 16 9.50 -10.50 -8.75
CA ASN A 16 10.40 -10.99 -9.78
C ASN A 16 11.17 -9.80 -10.40
N PRO A 17 12.25 -10.03 -11.17
CA PRO A 17 13.07 -8.94 -11.70
C PRO A 17 12.28 -7.92 -12.53
N ASP A 18 11.30 -8.37 -13.30
CA ASP A 18 10.46 -7.49 -14.12
C ASP A 18 9.59 -6.57 -13.26
N ALA A 19 8.91 -7.11 -12.23
CA ALA A 19 8.07 -6.32 -11.33
C ALA A 19 8.89 -5.43 -10.39
N LEU A 20 10.09 -5.85 -10.01
CA LEU A 20 11.03 -5.01 -9.24
C LEU A 20 11.49 -3.81 -10.08
N ALA A 21 11.86 -4.03 -11.34
CA ALA A 21 12.32 -2.97 -12.23
C ALA A 21 11.21 -2.05 -12.75
N ALA A 22 9.94 -2.46 -12.62
CA ALA A 22 8.79 -1.69 -13.10
C ALA A 22 8.48 -0.43 -12.25
N ALA A 23 9.06 -0.29 -11.06
CA ALA A 23 8.92 0.91 -10.24
C ALA A 23 10.17 1.16 -9.39
N GLU A 24 10.53 2.42 -9.19
CA GLU A 24 11.71 2.81 -8.38
C GLU A 24 11.56 2.50 -6.88
N GLN A 25 10.33 2.34 -6.40
CA GLN A 25 10.01 2.06 -5.01
C GLN A 25 8.75 1.20 -4.90
N LEU A 26 8.57 0.55 -3.74
CA LEU A 26 7.39 -0.26 -3.44
C LEU A 26 6.10 0.55 -3.63
N GLN A 27 5.25 0.13 -4.57
CA GLN A 27 3.94 0.75 -4.83
C GLN A 27 2.87 0.22 -3.88
N LEU A 28 3.09 0.41 -2.58
CA LEU A 28 2.13 0.07 -1.51
C LEU A 28 1.91 1.30 -0.64
N HIS A 29 0.65 1.72 -0.49
CA HIS A 29 0.29 2.90 0.30
C HIS A 29 -0.95 2.64 1.15
N ALA A 30 -0.91 3.10 2.40
CA ALA A 30 -2.07 3.09 3.29
C ALA A 30 -2.98 4.29 2.97
N ALA A 31 -3.85 4.13 1.96
CA ALA A 31 -4.71 5.20 1.46
C ALA A 31 -5.81 5.64 2.44
N GLU A 32 -6.23 4.75 3.32
CA GLU A 32 -7.29 5.00 4.31
C GLU A 32 -7.00 4.29 5.63
N LEU A 33 -7.30 4.96 6.74
CA LEU A 33 -7.29 4.37 8.08
C LEU A 33 -8.57 4.78 8.83
N GLY A 34 -9.35 3.78 9.24
CA GLY A 34 -10.56 3.95 10.02
C GLY A 34 -10.48 3.28 11.40
N PHE A 35 -10.84 3.99 12.46
CA PHE A 35 -10.89 3.42 13.82
C PHE A 35 -11.84 4.21 14.73
N LYS A 36 -12.19 3.62 15.89
CA LYS A 36 -12.95 4.32 16.94
C LYS A 36 -12.01 5.15 17.80
N HIS A 37 -12.29 6.44 17.92
CA HIS A 37 -11.50 7.34 18.75
C HIS A 37 -11.53 6.86 20.22
N PRO A 38 -10.37 6.70 20.89
CA PRO A 38 -10.30 6.03 22.19
C PRO A 38 -10.99 6.77 23.33
N VAL A 39 -11.25 8.07 23.18
CA VAL A 39 -11.91 8.90 24.22
C VAL A 39 -13.36 9.18 23.88
N SER A 40 -13.65 9.57 22.64
CA SER A 40 -15.02 9.94 22.23
C SER A 40 -15.84 8.75 21.73
N HIS A 41 -15.17 7.61 21.44
CA HIS A 41 -15.75 6.39 20.88
C HIS A 41 -16.42 6.55 19.50
N GLU A 42 -16.31 7.73 18.91
CA GLU A 42 -16.79 8.02 17.56
C GLU A 42 -15.90 7.37 16.51
N SER A 43 -16.51 6.92 15.42
CA SER A 43 -15.78 6.45 14.24
C SER A 43 -15.09 7.63 13.57
N ARG A 44 -13.79 7.48 13.31
CA ARG A 44 -12.97 8.43 12.55
C ARG A 44 -12.34 7.71 11.37
N VAL A 45 -12.29 8.41 10.24
CA VAL A 45 -11.68 7.94 8.99
C VAL A 45 -10.72 9.01 8.52
N PHE A 46 -9.51 8.59 8.17
CA PHE A 46 -8.44 9.43 7.66
C PHE A 46 -8.05 8.91 6.27
N THR A 47 -7.85 9.82 5.31
CA THR A 47 -7.46 9.47 3.94
C THR A 47 -6.19 10.20 3.54
N CYS A 48 -5.41 9.58 2.66
CA CYS A 48 -4.19 10.15 2.10
C CYS A 48 -3.99 9.63 0.68
N GLU A 49 -3.83 10.54 -0.29
CA GLU A 49 -3.63 10.15 -1.68
C GLU A 49 -2.27 9.44 -1.86
N PRO A 50 -2.19 8.36 -2.66
CA PRO A 50 -0.92 7.71 -2.95
C PRO A 50 0.06 8.67 -3.63
N PRO A 51 1.37 8.61 -3.29
CA PRO A 51 2.38 9.47 -3.91
C PRO A 51 2.81 8.99 -5.31
N PHE A 52 2.32 7.84 -5.78
CA PHE A 52 2.68 7.24 -7.05
C PHE A 52 1.50 7.27 -8.04
N LYS A 53 1.84 7.45 -9.32
CA LYS A 53 0.89 7.32 -10.43
C LYS A 53 0.95 5.89 -10.96
N VAL A 54 -0.21 5.26 -11.06
CA VAL A 54 -0.38 3.91 -11.64
C VAL A 54 -0.42 4.00 -13.16
#